data_AF-A0A9E5ID01-F1
#
_entry.id   AF-A0A9E5ID01-F1
#
_cell.length_a   1.000
_cell.length_b   1.000
_cell.length_c   1.000
_cell.angle_alpha   90.00
_cell.angle_beta   90.00
_cell.angle_gamma   90.00
#
_symmetry.space_group_name_H-M   'P 1'
#
loop_
_entity.id
_entity.type
_entity.pdbx_description
1 polymer ?
#
loop_
_entity_poly.entity_id
_entity_poly.type
_entity_poly.pdbx_seq_one_letter_code
_entity_poly.pdbx_strand_id
1 'polypeptide(L)'
;MDIIKNLSRIWDNGAISRESLSVEEIENFKRDSGAEKVVGSKWNFRGKEYETPFYVRLLADHTGFVHFENDDPKTSRLVIRNGDFSERAIIGIPLIDKNSRPIKGYLNLPPSTASFGGIEWGCEGNDGNTDYLFEFDWKNGKLLRYARPTRPW
;
A
#
# COMPACT_ATOMS: atom_id res chain seq x y z
N MET A 1 2.54 0.01 22.11
CA MET A 1 1.67 -0.23 20.94
C MET A 1 2.12 -1.54 20.32
N ASP A 2 1.19 -2.43 19.97
CA ASP A 2 1.55 -3.70 19.34
C ASP A 2 1.95 -3.45 17.88
N ILE A 3 3.09 -4.01 17.48
CA ILE A 3 3.64 -3.88 16.14
C ILE A 3 3.75 -5.23 15.46
N ILE A 4 3.68 -5.21 14.14
CA ILE A 4 3.94 -6.35 13.27
C ILE A 4 5.45 -6.61 13.24
N LYS A 5 5.83 -7.89 13.25
CA LYS A 5 7.21 -8.34 13.19
C LYS A 5 7.36 -9.42 12.11
N ASN A 6 8.57 -9.54 11.56
CA ASN A 6 8.95 -10.61 10.64
C ASN A 6 8.00 -10.75 9.44
N LEU A 7 7.55 -9.63 8.86
CA LEU A 7 6.78 -9.68 7.62
C LEU A 7 7.66 -10.30 6.53
N SER A 8 7.12 -11.35 5.91
CA SER A 8 7.79 -12.20 4.93
C SER A 8 6.86 -12.43 3.75
N ARG A 9 7.43 -12.68 2.57
CA ARG A 9 6.72 -13.01 1.33
C ARG A 9 6.68 -14.51 1.14
N ILE A 10 5.52 -15.03 0.78
CA ILE A 10 5.32 -16.42 0.36
C ILE A 10 5.31 -16.44 -1.16
N TRP A 11 6.14 -17.29 -1.75
CA TRP A 11 6.26 -17.46 -3.19
C TRP A 11 5.44 -18.66 -3.68
N ASP A 12 5.16 -18.71 -4.97
CA ASP A 12 4.31 -19.72 -5.64
C ASP A 12 4.78 -21.17 -5.44
N ASN A 13 6.08 -21.39 -5.25
CA ASN A 13 6.66 -22.68 -4.92
C ASN A 13 6.74 -22.97 -3.40
N GLY A 14 6.19 -22.09 -2.55
CA GLY A 14 6.22 -22.19 -1.09
C GLY A 14 7.48 -21.64 -0.42
N ALA A 15 8.45 -21.14 -1.18
CA ALA A 15 9.63 -20.48 -0.62
C ALA A 15 9.24 -19.20 0.13
N ILE A 16 10.02 -18.82 1.14
CA ILE A 16 9.77 -17.65 1.97
C ILE A 16 10.97 -16.71 1.91
N SER A 17 10.71 -15.44 1.62
CA SER A 17 11.72 -14.37 1.67
C SER A 17 11.33 -13.29 2.65
N ARG A 18 12.29 -12.47 3.10
CA ARG A 18 12.00 -11.22 3.81
C ARG A 18 11.16 -10.27 2.93
N GLU A 19 10.41 -9.38 3.56
CA GLU A 19 9.58 -8.38 2.85
C GLU A 19 10.40 -7.50 1.89
N SER A 20 11.52 -6.96 2.37
CA SER A 20 12.33 -5.97 1.66
C SER A 20 13.55 -6.63 1.04
N LEU A 21 13.39 -7.09 -0.19
CA LEU A 21 14.50 -7.47 -1.08
C LEU A 21 14.73 -6.36 -2.10
N SER A 22 16.00 -6.08 -2.40
CA SER A 22 16.36 -5.28 -3.57
C SER A 22 16.01 -6.02 -4.87
N VAL A 23 16.00 -5.32 -6.00
CA VAL A 23 15.74 -5.94 -7.32
C VAL A 23 16.72 -7.09 -7.59
N GLU A 24 18.00 -6.87 -7.30
CA GLU A 24 19.04 -7.90 -7.47
C GLU A 24 18.83 -9.10 -6.55
N GLU A 25 18.42 -8.86 -5.30
CA GLU A 25 18.13 -9.94 -4.36
C GLU A 25 16.89 -10.73 -4.75
N ILE A 26 15.87 -10.09 -5.35
CA ILE A 26 14.70 -10.77 -5.91
C ILE A 26 15.14 -11.69 -7.04
N GLU A 27 15.92 -11.20 -7.99
CA GLU A 27 16.39 -11.99 -9.14
C GLU A 27 17.26 -13.18 -8.68
N ASN A 28 18.15 -12.95 -7.72
CA ASN A 28 18.94 -14.02 -7.11
C ASN A 28 18.05 -15.04 -6.40
N PHE A 29 17.07 -14.59 -5.60
CA PHE A 29 16.15 -15.49 -4.90
C PHE A 29 15.32 -16.33 -5.87
N LYS A 30 14.79 -15.73 -6.93
CA LYS A 30 14.05 -16.45 -7.98
C LYS A 30 14.92 -17.50 -8.66
N ARG A 31 16.15 -17.14 -9.04
CA ARG A 31 17.10 -18.05 -9.67
C ARG A 31 17.45 -19.23 -8.75
N ASP A 32 17.68 -18.97 -7.47
CA ASP A 32 18.16 -19.97 -6.53
C ASP A 32 17.02 -20.89 -6.02
N SER A 33 15.81 -20.37 -5.88
CA SER A 33 14.64 -21.12 -5.39
C SER A 33 13.75 -21.70 -6.50
N GLY A 34 13.85 -21.18 -7.72
CA GLY A 34 12.90 -21.47 -8.80
C GLY A 34 11.52 -20.82 -8.60
N ALA A 35 11.39 -19.86 -7.68
CA ALA A 35 10.16 -19.10 -7.49
C ALA A 35 9.95 -18.08 -8.61
N GLU A 36 8.70 -17.83 -9.01
CA GLU A 36 8.41 -16.84 -10.07
C GLU A 36 7.67 -15.61 -9.51
N LYS A 37 6.71 -15.83 -8.62
CA LYS A 37 5.83 -14.77 -8.12
C LYS A 37 5.48 -14.93 -6.64
N VAL A 38 5.23 -13.80 -5.99
CA VAL A 38 4.68 -13.75 -4.63
C VAL A 38 3.19 -14.07 -4.69
N VAL A 39 2.74 -14.97 -3.82
CA VAL A 39 1.33 -15.43 -3.73
C VAL A 39 0.74 -15.21 -2.35
N GLY A 40 1.49 -14.64 -1.42
CA GLY A 40 1.00 -14.39 -0.07
C GLY A 40 2.02 -13.69 0.81
N SER A 41 1.59 -13.41 2.03
CA SER A 41 2.42 -12.75 3.05
C SER A 41 2.19 -13.38 4.42
N LYS A 42 3.24 -13.40 5.23
CA LYS A 42 3.26 -14.02 6.55
C LYS A 42 3.95 -13.12 7.57
N TRP A 43 3.44 -13.04 8.79
CA TRP A 43 4.00 -12.16 9.82
C TRP A 43 3.66 -12.63 11.24
N ASN A 44 4.26 -11.97 12.22
CA ASN A 44 3.99 -12.15 13.64
C ASN A 44 3.34 -10.89 14.25
N PHE A 45 2.25 -11.08 14.99
CA PHE A 45 1.56 -10.01 15.72
C PHE A 45 1.06 -10.53 17.08
N ARG A 46 1.39 -9.83 18.17
CA ARG A 46 1.04 -10.23 19.56
C ARG A 46 1.44 -11.68 19.90
N GLY A 47 2.59 -12.13 19.41
CA GLY A 47 3.11 -13.48 19.64
C GLY A 47 2.38 -14.59 18.87
N LYS A 48 1.46 -14.24 17.96
CA LYS A 48 0.80 -15.18 17.06
C LYS A 48 1.27 -14.95 15.63
N GLU A 49 1.32 -16.04 14.89
CA GLU A 49 1.63 -16.04 13.47
C GLU A 49 0.34 -15.88 12.66
N TYR A 50 0.42 -15.07 11.60
CA TYR A 50 -0.69 -14.81 10.69
C TYR A 50 -0.19 -14.92 9.25
N GLU A 51 -1.10 -15.26 8.35
CA GLU A 51 -0.85 -15.44 6.93
C GLU A 51 -2.05 -14.93 6.11
N THR A 52 -1.76 -14.48 4.90
CA THR A 52 -2.79 -14.05 3.93
C THR A 52 -2.37 -14.41 2.50
N PRO A 53 -3.32 -14.79 1.62
CA PRO A 53 -3.04 -15.04 0.21
C PRO A 53 -2.85 -13.75 -0.60
N PHE A 54 -2.91 -12.57 0.04
CA PHE A 54 -2.76 -11.29 -0.63
C PHE A 54 -1.33 -10.75 -0.49
N TYR A 55 -0.90 -9.99 -1.50
CA TYR A 55 0.25 -9.13 -1.32
C TYR A 55 -0.12 -7.94 -0.42
N VAL A 56 0.56 -7.81 0.72
CA VAL A 56 0.32 -6.70 1.65
C VAL A 56 1.53 -5.78 1.78
N ARG A 57 1.31 -4.49 2.02
CA ARG A 57 2.39 -3.55 2.37
C ARG A 57 2.23 -3.12 3.82
N LEU A 58 3.34 -3.07 4.55
CA LEU A 58 3.34 -2.62 5.93
C LEU A 58 3.05 -1.12 6.02
N LEU A 59 2.22 -0.71 6.97
CA LEU A 59 2.06 0.71 7.29
C LEU A 59 3.35 1.26 7.92
N ALA A 60 3.65 2.54 7.72
CA ALA A 60 4.87 3.17 8.25
C ALA A 60 5.00 3.07 9.79
N ASP A 61 3.88 3.03 10.50
CA ASP A 61 3.82 2.86 11.96
C ASP A 61 3.93 1.38 12.42
N HIS A 62 4.01 0.44 11.48
CA HIS A 62 4.09 -1.01 11.70
C HIS A 62 2.88 -1.60 12.45
N THR A 63 1.74 -0.91 12.49
CA THR A 63 0.54 -1.36 13.25
C THR A 63 -0.47 -2.14 12.42
N GLY A 64 -0.30 -2.13 11.10
CA GLY A 64 -1.24 -2.70 10.16
C GLY A 64 -0.67 -2.83 8.77
N PHE A 65 -1.56 -3.16 7.83
CA PHE A 65 -1.23 -3.38 6.44
C PHE A 65 -2.15 -2.58 5.53
N VAL A 66 -1.68 -2.34 4.31
CA VAL A 66 -2.50 -1.87 3.19
C VAL A 66 -2.35 -2.83 2.01
N HIS A 67 -3.47 -3.13 1.34
CA HIS A 67 -3.49 -3.91 0.11
C HIS A 67 -4.68 -3.48 -0.77
N PHE A 68 -4.69 -3.89 -2.04
CA PHE A 68 -5.86 -3.69 -2.90
C PHE A 68 -6.97 -4.69 -2.53
N GLU A 69 -8.22 -4.27 -2.63
CA GLU A 69 -9.38 -5.16 -2.47
C GLU A 69 -9.23 -6.33 -3.46
N ASN A 70 -9.31 -7.56 -2.95
CA ASN A 70 -9.07 -8.81 -3.70
C ASN A 70 -7.70 -8.91 -4.39
N ASP A 71 -6.70 -8.13 -3.95
CA ASP A 71 -5.37 -8.01 -4.59
C ASP A 71 -5.44 -7.59 -6.06
N ASP A 72 -6.52 -6.91 -6.43
CA ASP A 72 -6.74 -6.41 -7.79
C ASP A 72 -6.69 -4.87 -7.79
N PRO A 73 -5.64 -4.25 -8.38
CA PRO A 73 -5.54 -2.80 -8.45
C PRO A 73 -6.70 -2.15 -9.21
N LYS A 74 -7.40 -2.88 -10.08
CA LYS A 74 -8.55 -2.37 -10.84
C LYS A 74 -9.76 -2.09 -9.96
N THR A 75 -9.85 -2.72 -8.79
CA THR A 75 -10.93 -2.43 -7.83
C THR A 75 -10.91 -0.98 -7.37
N SER A 76 -9.74 -0.31 -7.48
CA SER A 76 -9.54 1.07 -7.02
C SER A 76 -9.92 1.25 -5.55
N ARG A 77 -9.83 0.18 -4.75
CA ARG A 77 -10.16 0.19 -3.33
C ARG A 77 -8.98 -0.35 -2.55
N LEU A 78 -8.45 0.49 -1.67
CA LEU A 78 -7.42 0.10 -0.72
C LEU A 78 -8.09 -0.35 0.57
N VAL A 79 -7.69 -1.52 1.06
CA VAL A 79 -8.15 -2.08 2.31
C VAL A 79 -7.03 -1.96 3.32
N ILE A 80 -7.32 -1.28 4.42
CA ILE A 80 -6.41 -1.14 5.56
C ILE A 80 -6.81 -2.18 6.59
N ARG A 81 -5.83 -2.96 7.04
CA ARG A 81 -6.01 -4.08 7.98
C ARG A 81 -5.16 -3.84 9.22
N ASN A 82 -5.63 -4.31 10.37
CA ASN A 82 -4.81 -4.36 11.59
C ASN A 82 -3.77 -5.50 11.51
N GLY A 83 -2.86 -5.56 12.49
CA GLY A 83 -1.88 -6.65 12.59
C GLY A 83 -2.48 -8.05 12.77
N ASP A 84 -3.75 -8.19 13.17
CA ASP A 84 -4.49 -9.46 13.21
C ASP A 84 -5.34 -9.71 11.96
N PHE A 85 -5.12 -8.91 10.92
CA PHE A 85 -5.85 -8.93 9.65
C PHE A 85 -7.35 -8.55 9.73
N SER A 86 -7.83 -8.06 10.88
CA SER A 86 -9.15 -7.45 10.96
C SER A 86 -9.22 -6.16 10.14
N GLU A 87 -10.38 -5.84 9.59
CA GLU A 87 -10.57 -4.62 8.81
C GLU A 87 -10.44 -3.38 9.70
N ARG A 88 -9.66 -2.40 9.25
CA ARG A 88 -9.53 -1.09 9.90
C ARG A 88 -10.33 -0.04 9.14
N ALA A 89 -10.15 0.04 7.83
CA ALA A 89 -10.82 0.99 6.96
C ALA A 89 -10.73 0.54 5.50
N ILE A 90 -11.65 1.04 4.66
CA ILE A 90 -11.59 0.90 3.20
C ILE A 90 -11.55 2.30 2.60
N ILE A 91 -10.58 2.54 1.72
CA ILE A 91 -10.42 3.80 0.98
C ILE A 91 -10.77 3.53 -0.48
N GLY A 92 -11.79 4.21 -1.00
CA GLY A 92 -12.00 4.28 -2.44
C GLY A 92 -11.05 5.32 -3.04
N ILE A 93 -10.19 4.89 -3.96
CA ILE A 93 -9.37 5.79 -4.76
C ILE A 93 -10.25 6.32 -5.90
N PRO A 94 -10.50 7.63 -6.01
CA PRO A 94 -11.28 8.18 -7.11
C PRO A 94 -10.53 8.01 -8.43
N LEU A 95 -11.22 7.49 -9.45
CA LEU A 95 -10.74 7.53 -10.83
C LEU A 95 -10.77 8.98 -11.30
N ILE A 96 -9.59 9.58 -11.46
CA ILE A 96 -9.45 10.92 -12.04
C ILE A 96 -9.06 10.77 -13.50
N ASP A 97 -9.93 11.19 -14.40
CA ASP A 97 -9.65 11.36 -15.82
C ASP A 97 -9.42 12.84 -16.17
N LYS A 98 -9.11 13.12 -17.44
CA LYS A 98 -8.95 14.49 -17.96
C LYS A 98 -10.19 15.39 -17.79
N ASN A 99 -11.36 14.81 -17.54
CA ASN A 99 -12.63 15.52 -17.38
C ASN A 99 -13.03 15.69 -15.91
N SER A 100 -12.33 15.00 -15.00
CA SER A 100 -12.64 14.98 -13.59
C SER A 100 -12.41 16.36 -12.99
N ARG A 101 -13.51 17.00 -12.59
CA ARG A 101 -13.49 18.30 -11.92
C ARG A 101 -13.94 18.12 -10.47
N PRO A 102 -13.29 18.80 -9.51
CA PRO A 102 -13.77 18.79 -8.13
C PRO A 102 -15.21 19.33 -8.07
N ILE A 103 -16.13 18.55 -7.48
CA ILE A 103 -17.57 18.86 -7.37
C ILE A 103 -17.80 20.16 -6.58
N LYS A 104 -16.87 20.50 -5.68
CA LYS A 104 -16.81 21.77 -4.95
C LYS A 104 -15.38 22.27 -5.09
N GLY A 105 -15.20 23.39 -5.78
CA GLY A 105 -13.88 23.93 -6.12
C GLY A 105 -12.91 23.90 -4.95
N TYR A 106 -11.66 23.54 -5.25
CA TYR A 106 -10.50 23.57 -4.35
C TYR A 106 -10.74 22.94 -2.97
N LEU A 107 -10.37 21.67 -2.80
CA LEU A 107 -9.83 21.25 -1.52
C LEU A 107 -8.48 21.98 -1.40
N ASN A 108 -8.50 23.15 -0.77
CA ASN A 108 -7.28 23.91 -0.49
C ASN A 108 -6.23 22.99 0.13
N LEU A 109 -4.96 23.18 -0.25
CA LEU A 109 -3.83 22.68 0.53
C LEU A 109 -4.13 22.93 2.01
N PRO A 110 -4.09 21.91 2.89
CA PRO A 110 -4.32 22.15 4.30
C PRO A 110 -3.32 23.20 4.79
N PRO A 111 -3.74 24.31 5.41
CA PRO A 111 -2.81 25.24 6.00
C PRO A 111 -2.21 24.55 7.23
N SER A 112 -0.95 24.15 7.16
CA SER A 112 -0.25 23.65 8.35
C SER A 112 1.26 23.73 8.21
N THR A 113 1.90 24.25 9.26
CA THR A 113 3.35 24.33 9.46
C THR A 113 3.95 23.02 9.98
N ALA A 114 3.21 21.92 9.93
CA ALA A 114 3.58 20.71 10.62
C ALA A 114 4.19 19.66 9.68
N SER A 115 5.33 19.12 10.08
CA SER A 115 5.94 17.97 9.42
C SER A 115 5.15 16.73 9.79
N PHE A 116 4.56 16.05 8.81
CA PHE A 116 3.86 14.80 9.06
C PHE A 116 4.30 13.75 8.05
N GLY A 117 4.66 12.58 8.59
CA GLY A 117 5.05 11.42 7.80
C GLY A 117 3.82 10.65 7.34
N GLY A 118 3.71 10.45 6.04
CA GLY A 118 2.64 9.67 5.42
C GLY A 118 3.07 9.20 4.05
N ILE A 119 2.80 7.93 3.74
CA ILE A 119 3.13 7.31 2.44
C ILE A 119 2.37 8.04 1.34
N GLU A 120 3.10 8.51 0.32
CA GLU A 120 2.53 9.09 -0.89
C GLU A 120 1.93 7.97 -1.75
N TRP A 121 0.67 8.10 -2.19
CA TRP A 121 0.08 7.14 -3.14
C TRP A 121 -0.45 7.86 -4.38
N GLY A 122 -0.07 7.38 -5.56
CA GLY A 122 -0.49 7.94 -6.83
C GLY A 122 -1.79 7.34 -7.38
N CYS A 123 -2.58 8.12 -8.11
CA CYS A 123 -3.42 7.59 -9.17
C CYS A 123 -2.57 7.56 -10.44
N GLU A 124 -2.38 6.38 -11.01
CA GLU A 124 -1.91 6.25 -12.39
C GLU A 124 -2.92 6.96 -13.30
N GLY A 125 -2.41 7.90 -14.06
CA GLY A 125 -3.04 8.49 -15.22
C GLY A 125 -3.23 7.47 -16.32
N ASN A 126 -4.03 7.84 -17.31
CA ASN A 126 -4.40 6.97 -18.42
C ASN A 126 -3.21 6.61 -19.35
N ASP A 127 -2.04 7.22 -19.14
CA ASP A 127 -0.79 7.00 -19.86
C ASP A 127 0.25 6.19 -19.05
N GLY A 128 -0.11 5.73 -17.85
CA GLY A 128 0.80 5.04 -16.93
C GLY A 128 1.70 5.96 -16.10
N ASN A 129 1.59 7.28 -16.25
CA ASN A 129 2.26 8.22 -15.35
C ASN A 129 1.36 8.52 -14.16
N THR A 130 1.92 8.71 -12.96
CA THR A 130 1.10 9.21 -11.85
C THR A 130 0.65 10.63 -12.17
N ASP A 131 -0.66 10.87 -12.24
CA ASP A 131 -1.23 12.21 -12.52
C ASP A 131 -1.51 12.99 -11.24
N TYR A 132 -1.79 12.27 -10.16
CA TYR A 132 -2.12 12.83 -8.85
C TYR A 132 -1.60 11.95 -7.74
N LEU A 133 -1.02 12.55 -6.72
CA LEU A 133 -0.71 11.93 -5.44
C LEU A 133 -1.83 12.23 -4.46
N PHE A 134 -2.19 11.27 -3.62
CA PHE A 134 -3.12 11.37 -2.52
C PHE A 134 -2.45 10.85 -1.25
N GLU A 135 -2.76 11.49 -0.14
CA GLU A 135 -2.31 11.11 1.18
C GLU A 135 -3.54 10.96 2.06
N PHE A 136 -3.65 9.83 2.75
CA PHE A 136 -4.79 9.51 3.60
C PHE A 136 -4.34 9.24 5.03
N ASP A 137 -5.21 9.56 5.99
CA ASP A 137 -5.09 9.11 7.37
C ASP A 137 -5.52 7.65 7.44
N TRP A 138 -4.57 6.76 7.66
CA TRP A 138 -4.79 5.31 7.69
C TRP A 138 -5.70 4.86 8.85
N LYS A 139 -5.91 5.71 9.86
CA LYS A 139 -6.75 5.39 11.01
C LYS A 139 -8.24 5.49 10.67
N ASN A 140 -8.62 6.44 9.83
CA ASN A 140 -10.03 6.77 9.55
C ASN A 140 -10.35 6.87 8.06
N GLY A 141 -9.37 6.67 7.17
CA GLY A 141 -9.51 6.78 5.71
C GLY A 141 -9.69 8.21 5.20
N LYS A 142 -9.49 9.23 6.04
CA LYS A 142 -9.70 10.64 5.65
C LYS A 142 -8.59 11.11 4.72
N LEU A 143 -8.96 11.69 3.59
CA LEU A 143 -8.01 12.37 2.70
C LEU A 143 -7.35 13.55 3.44
N LEU A 144 -6.01 13.54 3.53
CA LEU A 144 -5.18 14.56 4.16
C LEU A 144 -4.64 15.56 3.13
N ARG A 145 -4.12 15.06 2.00
CA ARG A 145 -3.49 15.87 0.95
C ARG A 145 -3.74 15.24 -0.42
N TYR A 146 -3.74 16.07 -1.46
CA TYR A 146 -3.49 15.61 -2.82
C TYR A 146 -2.62 16.62 -3.56
N ALA A 147 -1.83 16.17 -4.53
CA ALA A 147 -0.94 17.02 -5.32
C ALA A 147 -0.85 16.49 -6.75
N ARG A 148 -0.59 17.37 -7.72
CA ARG A 148 -0.03 16.90 -9.01
C ARG A 148 1.45 16.61 -8.79
N PRO A 149 2.00 15.49 -9.29
CA PRO A 149 3.42 15.23 -9.16
C PRO A 149 4.19 16.35 -9.84
N THR A 150 5.04 17.01 -9.07
CA THR A 150 5.81 18.17 -9.54
C THR A 150 7.02 17.78 -10.37
N ARG A 151 7.29 16.48 -10.55
CA ARG A 151 8.36 15.92 -11.40
C ARG A 151 7.94 14.54 -11.94
N PRO A 152 8.37 14.17 -13.16
CA PRO A 152 8.26 12.78 -13.62
C PRO A 152 9.12 11.89 -12.71
N TRP A 153 8.57 10.73 -12.34
CA TRP A 153 9.26 9.69 -11.59
C TRP A 153 10.02 8.78 -12.55
#